data_AF-A0A7J9A4P2-F1
#
_entry.id   AF-A0A7J9A4P2-F1
#
_cell.length_a   1.000
_cell.length_b   1.000
_cell.length_c   1.000
_cell.angle_alpha   90.00
_cell.angle_beta   90.00
_cell.angle_gamma   90.00
#
_symmetry.space_group_name_H-M   'P 1'
#
loop_
_entity.id
_entity.type
_entity.pdbx_description
1 polymer ?
#
loop_
_entity_poly.entity_id
_entity_poly.type
_entity_poly.pdbx_seq_one_letter_code
_entity_poly.pdbx_strand_id
1 'polypeptide(L)'
;MSEKMWNVTVKHAKTCVMGNKHYVFRGPDYKVLLNPICQLVKAEINGSIYTTHNLSDINRAYLENLVRKAYANWCSLEEIEGISDEIGLLTQ
;
A
#
# COMPACT_ATOMS: atom_id res chain seq x y z
N MET A 1 -13.99 21.57 2.25
CA MET A 1 -14.53 20.34 1.63
C MET A 1 -15.66 19.82 2.50
N SER A 2 -16.75 19.30 1.90
CA SER A 2 -17.79 18.60 2.67
C SER A 2 -17.46 17.10 2.77
N GLU A 3 -17.99 16.42 3.80
CA GLU A 3 -17.90 14.96 3.96
C GLU A 3 -18.36 14.20 2.71
N LYS A 4 -19.45 14.67 2.09
CA LYS A 4 -19.98 14.07 0.85
C LYS A 4 -18.97 14.19 -0.29
N MET A 5 -18.35 15.36 -0.46
CA MET A 5 -17.38 15.57 -1.53
C MET A 5 -16.09 14.77 -1.29
N TRP A 6 -15.62 14.72 -0.04
CA TRP A 6 -14.48 13.89 0.38
C TRP A 6 -14.70 12.41 0.04
N ASN A 7 -15.86 11.86 0.39
CA ASN A 7 -16.20 10.46 0.11
C ASN A 7 -16.23 10.14 -1.40
N VAL A 8 -16.73 11.05 -2.23
CA VAL A 8 -16.71 10.91 -3.69
C VAL A 8 -15.27 10.88 -4.21
N THR A 9 -14.44 11.83 -3.78
CA THR A 9 -13.03 11.92 -4.19
C THR A 9 -12.26 10.66 -3.80
N VAL A 10 -12.40 10.18 -2.56
CA VAL A 10 -11.73 8.97 -2.07
C VAL A 10 -12.19 7.74 -2.85
N LYS A 11 -13.48 7.60 -3.15
CA LYS A 11 -14.00 6.48 -3.95
C LYS A 11 -13.42 6.48 -5.37
N HIS A 12 -13.40 7.63 -6.04
CA HIS A 12 -12.81 7.74 -7.37
C HIS A 12 -11.31 7.40 -7.34
N ALA A 13 -10.57 7.92 -6.37
CA ALA A 13 -9.14 7.67 -6.25
C ALA A 13 -8.81 6.18 -6.08
N LYS A 14 -9.67 5.41 -5.39
CA LYS A 14 -9.54 3.95 -5.22
C LYS A 14 -9.77 3.15 -6.51
N THR A 15 -10.52 3.69 -7.46
CA THR A 15 -10.85 3.03 -8.74
C THR A 15 -10.15 3.65 -9.93
N CYS A 16 -9.37 4.70 -9.72
CA CYS A 16 -8.64 5.38 -10.76
C CYS A 16 -7.51 4.48 -11.27
N VAL A 17 -7.21 4.56 -12.56
CA VAL A 17 -6.05 3.89 -13.15
C VAL A 17 -4.80 4.67 -12.74
N MET A 18 -4.20 4.29 -11.62
CA MET A 18 -3.05 4.98 -11.02
C MET A 18 -1.70 4.56 -11.63
N GLY A 19 -1.73 3.90 -12.79
CA GLY A 19 -0.58 3.22 -13.37
C GLY A 19 -0.06 2.10 -12.47
N ASN A 20 1.16 1.63 -12.72
CA ASN A 20 1.78 0.56 -11.94
C ASN A 20 2.59 1.08 -10.76
N LYS A 21 2.48 2.35 -10.37
CA LYS A 21 3.35 2.93 -9.34
C LYS A 21 3.02 2.40 -7.94
N HIS A 22 4.07 2.02 -7.22
CA HIS A 22 3.99 1.64 -5.81
C HIS A 22 5.08 2.34 -5.01
N TYR A 23 4.86 2.44 -3.70
CA TYR A 23 5.76 3.09 -2.78
C TYR A 23 6.17 2.12 -1.68
N VAL A 24 7.47 2.04 -1.43
CA VAL A 24 8.03 1.13 -0.42
C VAL A 24 8.53 1.92 0.77
N PHE A 25 8.04 1.55 1.95
CA PHE A 25 8.54 2.03 3.23
C PHE A 25 9.25 0.88 3.96
N ARG A 26 10.51 1.07 4.35
CA ARG A 26 11.36 0.02 4.91
C ARG A 26 11.88 0.41 6.29
N GLY A 27 11.94 -0.58 7.17
CA GLY A 27 12.65 -0.51 8.44
C GLY A 27 13.52 -1.75 8.63
N PRO A 28 14.13 -1.90 9.82
CA PRO A 28 15.01 -3.03 10.12
C PRO A 28 14.33 -4.40 9.99
N ASP A 29 13.06 -4.48 10.35
CA ASP A 29 12.27 -5.70 10.50
C ASP A 29 10.98 -5.70 9.65
N TYR A 30 10.78 -4.65 8.84
CA TYR A 30 9.58 -4.53 8.03
C TYR A 30 9.81 -3.92 6.64
N LYS A 31 8.93 -4.31 5.72
CA LYS A 31 8.74 -3.69 4.41
C LYS A 31 7.25 -3.50 4.16
N VAL A 32 6.82 -2.28 3.87
CA VAL A 32 5.42 -1.93 3.57
C VAL A 32 5.33 -1.43 2.14
N LEU A 33 4.43 -2.03 1.37
CA LEU A 33 4.11 -1.65 0.00
C LEU A 33 2.77 -0.91 -0.02
N LEU A 34 2.78 0.30 -0.57
CA LEU A 34 1.64 1.18 -0.68
C LEU A 34 1.32 1.51 -2.13
N ASN A 35 0.05 1.74 -2.44
CA ASN A 35 -0.36 2.34 -3.70
C ASN A 35 -0.28 3.89 -3.62
N PRO A 36 -0.50 4.62 -4.73
CA PRO A 36 -0.35 6.09 -4.76
C PRO A 36 -1.30 6.87 -3.86
N ILE A 37 -2.36 6.23 -3.34
CA ILE A 37 -3.28 6.85 -2.37
C ILE A 37 -3.01 6.37 -0.95
N CYS A 38 -1.78 5.93 -0.68
CA CYS A 38 -1.28 5.52 0.63
C CYS A 38 -2.02 4.33 1.25
N GLN A 39 -2.69 3.50 0.44
CA GLN A 39 -3.31 2.28 0.94
C GLN A 39 -2.32 1.13 0.96
N LEU A 40 -2.41 0.30 2.00
CA LEU A 40 -1.64 -0.92 2.13
C LEU A 40 -1.98 -1.90 1.01
N VAL A 41 -0.97 -2.32 0.25
CA VAL A 41 -1.05 -3.41 -0.73
C VAL A 41 -0.56 -4.70 -0.08
N LYS A 42 0.65 -4.66 0.51
CA LYS A 42 1.31 -5.79 1.18
C LYS A 42 2.24 -5.25 2.26
N ALA A 43 2.39 -5.99 3.35
CA ALA A 43 3.48 -5.80 4.29
C ALA A 43 4.22 -7.11 4.52
N GLU A 44 5.51 -7.01 4.82
CA GLU A 44 6.34 -8.09 5.33
C GLU A 44 6.90 -7.65 6.67
N ILE A 45 6.57 -8.34 7.75
CA ILE A 45 7.02 -8.04 9.12
C ILE A 45 7.68 -9.29 9.68
N ASN A 46 8.93 -9.21 10.11
CA ASN A 46 9.69 -10.37 10.63
C ASN A 46 9.62 -11.59 9.70
N GLY A 47 9.67 -11.37 8.37
CA GLY A 47 9.56 -12.42 7.35
C GLY A 47 8.14 -12.96 7.09
N SER A 48 7.14 -12.52 7.85
CA SER A 48 5.74 -12.90 7.65
C SER A 48 5.03 -11.91 6.70
N ILE A 49 4.28 -12.44 5.73
CA ILE A 49 3.57 -11.64 4.73
C ILE A 49 2.13 -11.36 5.17
N TYR A 50 1.73 -10.10 5.09
CA TYR A 50 0.40 -9.60 5.41
C TYR A 50 -0.20 -8.87 4.22
N THR A 51 -1.42 -9.25 3.87
CA THR A 51 -2.24 -8.65 2.81
C THR A 51 -3.53 -8.12 3.42
N THR A 52 -4.23 -7.22 2.73
CA THR A 52 -5.48 -6.61 3.22
C THR A 52 -6.58 -7.63 3.58
N HIS A 53 -6.54 -8.84 3.02
CA HIS A 53 -7.50 -9.91 3.28
C HIS A 53 -7.11 -10.82 4.47
N ASN A 54 -5.86 -10.78 4.95
CA ASN A 54 -5.33 -11.68 5.98
C ASN A 54 -4.92 -10.97 7.28
N LEU A 55 -5.48 -9.79 7.56
CA LEU A 55 -5.14 -9.03 8.77
C LEU A 55 -6.03 -9.44 9.95
N SER A 56 -5.44 -10.01 10.99
CA SER A 56 -6.06 -10.06 12.31
C SER A 56 -6.09 -8.66 12.94
N ASP A 57 -7.02 -8.43 13.87
CA ASP A 57 -7.21 -7.11 14.52
C ASP A 57 -5.93 -6.59 15.22
N ILE A 58 -5.13 -7.50 15.80
CA ILE A 58 -3.88 -7.15 16.48
C ILE A 58 -2.82 -6.63 15.48
N ASN A 59 -2.71 -7.25 14.31
CA ASN A 59 -1.77 -6.82 13.28
C ASN A 59 -2.22 -5.52 12.59
N ARG A 60 -3.53 -5.27 12.57
CA ARG A 60 -4.11 -4.09 11.94
C ARG A 60 -3.62 -2.78 12.56
N ALA A 61 -3.68 -2.64 13.87
CA ALA A 61 -3.28 -1.38 14.53
C ALA A 61 -1.80 -1.05 14.31
N TYR A 62 -0.94 -2.08 14.35
CA TYR A 62 0.49 -1.93 14.07
C TYR A 62 0.75 -1.50 12.61
N LEU A 63 0.10 -2.15 11.65
CA LEU A 63 0.21 -1.80 10.24
C LEU A 63 -0.34 -0.40 9.94
N GLU A 64 -1.46 0.00 10.55
CA GLU A 64 -1.99 1.36 10.44
C GLU A 64 -0.99 2.40 10.94
N ASN A 65 -0.24 2.10 12.00
CA ASN A 65 0.83 2.98 12.48
C ASN A 65 1.99 3.07 11.48
N LEU A 66 2.39 1.96 10.86
CA LEU A 66 3.41 1.97 9.81
C LEU A 66 2.96 2.77 8.57
N VAL A 67 1.70 2.61 8.15
CA VAL A 67 1.11 3.41 7.04
C VAL A 67 1.12 4.90 7.38
N ARG A 68 0.77 5.28 8.63
CA ARG A 68 0.85 6.68 9.07
C ARG A 68 2.27 7.22 9.05
N LYS A 69 3.26 6.44 9.46
CA LYS A 69 4.69 6.82 9.40
C LYS A 69 5.16 6.97 7.96
N ALA A 70 4.78 6.05 7.08
CA ALA A 70 5.06 6.14 5.65
C ALA A 70 4.47 7.42 5.04
N TYR A 71 3.20 7.71 5.33
CA TYR A 71 2.55 8.96 4.88
C TYR A 71 3.29 10.21 5.37
N ALA A 72 3.67 10.26 6.65
CA ALA A 72 4.42 11.40 7.20
C ALA A 72 5.79 11.61 6.52
N ASN A 73 6.35 10.53 5.95
CA ASN A 73 7.63 10.54 5.25
C ASN A 73 7.47 10.41 3.73
N TRP A 74 6.31 10.77 3.16
CA TRP A 74 5.93 10.37 1.80
C TRP A 74 7.02 10.60 0.74
N CYS A 75 7.64 11.77 0.78
CA CYS A 75 8.66 12.19 -0.18
C CYS A 75 9.97 11.40 -0.11
N SER A 76 10.19 10.59 0.93
CA SER A 76 11.39 9.75 1.07
C SER A 76 11.14 8.27 0.78
N LEU A 77 9.92 7.88 0.41
CA LEU A 77 9.66 6.49 0.01
C LEU A 77 10.31 6.18 -1.33
N GLU A 78 10.74 4.94 -1.45
CA GLU A 78 11.22 4.36 -2.72
C GLU A 78 10.00 4.14 -3.63
N GLU A 79 9.93 4.85 -4.76
CA GLU A 79 8.95 4.58 -5.82
C GLU A 79 9.45 3.39 -6.65
N ILE A 80 8.58 2.40 -6.86
CA ILE A 80 8.85 1.24 -7.71
C ILE A 80 7.73 1.07 -8.74
N GLU A 81 8.08 0.54 -9.91
CA GLU A 81 7.08 0.00 -10.82
C GLU A 81 6.61 -1.36 -10.32
N GLY A 82 5.29 -1.49 -10.19
CA GLY A 82 4.62 -2.71 -9.83
C GLY A 82 4.81 -3.72 -10.95
N ILE A 83 5.22 -4.93 -10.56
CA ILE A 83 5.23 -6.08 -11.46
C ILE A 83 3.76 -6.33 -11.78
N SER A 84 3.36 -6.07 -13.04
CA SER A 84 2.06 -6.50 -13.53
C SER A 84 1.99 -8.02 -13.34
N ASP A 85 0.97 -8.52 -12.64
CA ASP A 85 0.69 -9.95 -12.52
C ASP A 85 0.49 -10.62 -13.90
N GLU A 86 0.42 -9.86 -15.00
CA GLU A 86 0.37 -10.38 -16.36
C GLU A 86 1.69 -10.96 -16.91
N ILE A 87 2.83 -10.75 -16.24
CA ILE A 87 4.11 -11.35 -16.67
C ILE A 87 4.24 -12.82 -16.21
N GLY A 88 3.34 -13.30 -15.34
CA GLY A 88 3.32 -14.70 -14.89
C GLY A 88 2.77 -15.72 -15.89
N LEU A 89 2.26 -15.29 -17.06
CA LEU A 89 1.64 -16.18 -18.07
C LEU A 89 2.49 -16.40 -19.32
N LEU A 90 3.71 -15.86 -19.41
CA LEU A 90 4.58 -15.99 -20.59
C LEU A 90 5.73 -16.98 -20.42
N THR A 91 5.45 -18.12 -19.78
CA THR A 91 6.19 -19.36 -20.03
C THR A 91 5.21 -20.39 -20.56
N GLN A 92 5.03 -20.39 -21.88
CA GLN A 92 4.49 -21.50 -22.66
C GLN A 92 5.66 -22.27 -23.26
#